data_AF-A0A924TZ19-F1
#
_entry.id   AF-A0A924TZ19-F1
#
_cell.length_a   1.000
_cell.length_b   1.000
_cell.length_c   1.000
_cell.angle_alpha   90.00
_cell.angle_beta   90.00
_cell.angle_gamma   90.00
#
_symmetry.space_group_name_H-M   'P 1'
#
loop_
_entity.id
_entity.type
_entity.pdbx_description
1 polymer ?
#
loop_
_entity_poly.entity_id
_entity_poly.type
_entity_poly.pdbx_seq_one_letter_code
_entity_poly.pdbx_strand_id
1 'polypeptide(L)'
;MFSVRRSGSTASPAEPLWFEWLALVGLFVFAGWLLGVRGVWSLLLNSDPTGITFVIIIVFTLATLWSGMRARELTRERIAAEARLPGWAASYWAALGVAPRDESAPLDLLLERTHGPHATAWWVNAIQLKLGLLGKVIGFSILALQIGQIQNFDPAQAQDLLKSLTTGLGVALLTTMVGLVGNILLGVQLTRLDRYADDLVAVVQQHGLSIRQRGEG
;
A
#
# COMPACT_ATOMS: atom_id res chain seq x y z
N MET A 1 29.20 3.51 -42.31
CA MET A 1 28.66 4.76 -41.71
C MET A 1 27.34 4.40 -41.03
N PHE A 2 27.40 3.92 -39.79
CA PHE A 2 26.21 3.51 -39.03
C PHE A 2 25.58 4.77 -38.41
N SER A 3 24.39 5.16 -38.89
CA SER A 3 23.62 6.24 -38.27
C SER A 3 23.00 5.73 -36.98
N VAL A 4 23.54 6.17 -35.83
CA VAL A 4 22.90 6.00 -34.53
C VAL A 4 21.60 6.79 -34.56
N ARG A 5 20.48 6.08 -34.62
CA ARG A 5 19.13 6.64 -34.50
C ARG A 5 19.03 7.16 -33.07
N ARG A 6 19.00 8.49 -32.89
CA ARG A 6 18.64 9.12 -31.61
C ARG A 6 17.26 8.61 -31.23
N SER A 7 17.17 7.73 -30.24
CA SER A 7 15.91 7.45 -29.56
C SER A 7 15.49 8.77 -28.92
N GLY A 8 14.50 9.44 -29.51
CA GLY A 8 13.85 10.55 -28.85
C GLY A 8 13.33 10.04 -27.52
N SER A 9 13.79 10.63 -26.41
CA SER A 9 13.13 10.44 -25.13
C SER A 9 11.75 11.05 -25.27
N THR A 10 10.77 10.23 -25.61
CA THR A 10 9.37 10.56 -25.38
C THR A 10 9.25 10.67 -23.87
N ALA A 11 9.32 11.90 -23.35
CA ALA A 11 8.93 12.17 -21.98
C ALA A 11 7.53 11.59 -21.82
N SER A 12 7.42 10.48 -21.09
CA SER A 12 6.10 9.91 -20.80
C SER A 12 5.29 11.03 -20.15
N PRO A 13 4.11 11.36 -20.69
CA PRO A 13 3.25 12.37 -20.08
C PRO A 13 3.07 11.99 -18.61
N ALA A 14 3.13 12.98 -17.73
CA ALA A 14 2.97 12.80 -16.30
C ALA A 14 1.78 11.87 -16.03
N GLU A 15 2.03 10.63 -15.60
CA GLU A 15 0.95 9.76 -15.17
C GLU A 15 0.25 10.48 -14.02
N PRO A 16 -1.06 10.77 -14.14
CA PRO A 16 -1.72 11.51 -13.09
C PRO A 16 -2.10 10.54 -11.97
N LEU A 17 -1.09 10.07 -11.25
CA LEU A 17 -1.19 9.15 -10.11
C LEU A 17 -2.26 9.61 -9.11
N TRP A 18 -2.38 10.93 -8.92
CA TRP A 18 -3.41 11.53 -8.10
C TRP A 18 -4.85 11.25 -8.60
N PHE A 19 -5.10 11.34 -9.91
CA PHE A 19 -6.43 11.03 -10.47
C PHE A 19 -6.72 9.53 -10.41
N GLU A 20 -5.72 8.69 -10.62
CA GLU A 20 -5.87 7.24 -10.45
C GLU A 20 -6.22 6.87 -9.01
N TRP A 21 -5.54 7.49 -8.03
CA TRP A 21 -5.86 7.31 -6.62
C TRP A 21 -7.29 7.78 -6.28
N LEU A 22 -7.72 8.93 -6.80
CA LEU A 22 -9.11 9.39 -6.61
C LEU A 22 -10.12 8.41 -7.21
N ALA A 23 -9.85 7.86 -8.38
CA ALA A 23 -10.71 6.86 -9.01
C ALA A 23 -10.78 5.57 -8.15
N LEU A 24 -9.65 5.11 -7.62
CA LEU A 24 -9.59 3.96 -6.71
C LEU A 24 -10.35 4.20 -5.40
N VAL A 25 -10.19 5.38 -4.79
CA VAL A 25 -10.96 5.74 -3.58
C VAL A 25 -12.44 5.83 -3.89
N GLY A 26 -12.84 6.42 -5.02
CA GLY A 26 -14.22 6.42 -5.47
C GLY A 26 -14.80 5.00 -5.61
N LEU A 27 -14.00 4.09 -6.19
CA LEU A 27 -14.35 2.67 -6.28
C LEU A 27 -14.50 2.02 -4.89
N PHE A 28 -13.60 2.30 -3.96
CA PHE A 28 -13.68 1.75 -2.59
C PHE A 28 -14.88 2.29 -1.81
N VAL A 29 -15.17 3.58 -1.93
CA VAL A 29 -16.36 4.18 -1.30
C VAL A 29 -17.63 3.57 -1.90
N PHE A 30 -17.70 3.42 -3.22
CA PHE A 30 -18.83 2.78 -3.89
C PHE A 30 -18.98 1.31 -3.49
N ALA A 31 -17.90 0.55 -3.45
CA ALA A 31 -17.90 -0.84 -3.00
C ALA A 31 -18.35 -0.94 -1.52
N GLY A 32 -17.83 -0.08 -0.65
CA GLY A 32 -18.24 -0.01 0.75
C GLY A 32 -19.71 0.33 0.91
N TRP A 33 -20.23 1.27 0.12
CA TRP A 33 -21.67 1.57 0.10
C TRP A 33 -22.49 0.37 -0.37
N LEU A 34 -22.10 -0.31 -1.45
CA LEU A 34 -22.78 -1.50 -1.98
C LEU A 34 -22.82 -2.64 -0.94
N LEU A 35 -21.72 -2.85 -0.22
CA LEU A 35 -21.66 -3.81 0.89
C LEU A 35 -22.60 -3.43 2.03
N GLY A 36 -22.80 -2.13 2.28
CA GLY A 36 -23.77 -1.65 3.26
C GLY A 36 -25.21 -1.85 2.86
N VAL A 37 -25.57 -1.56 1.61
CA VAL A 37 -26.92 -1.81 1.08
C VAL A 37 -27.27 -3.31 1.15
N ARG A 38 -26.28 -4.19 0.99
CA ARG A 38 -26.46 -5.65 1.13
C ARG A 38 -26.39 -6.18 2.57
N GLY A 39 -26.22 -5.33 3.58
CA GLY A 39 -26.12 -5.74 4.98
C GLY A 39 -24.82 -6.49 5.34
N VAL A 40 -23.81 -6.44 4.47
CA VAL A 40 -22.55 -7.16 4.70
C VAL A 40 -21.77 -6.53 5.85
N TRP A 41 -21.84 -5.21 6.06
CA TRP A 41 -21.19 -4.57 7.23
C TRP A 41 -21.72 -5.10 8.56
N SER A 42 -23.04 -5.22 8.70
CA SER A 42 -23.63 -5.79 9.91
C SER A 42 -23.23 -7.25 10.08
N LEU A 43 -23.16 -8.02 8.99
CA LEU A 43 -22.72 -9.40 9.05
C LEU A 43 -21.25 -9.48 9.49
N LEU A 44 -20.34 -8.72 8.89
CA LEU A 44 -18.92 -8.74 9.20
C LEU A 44 -18.63 -8.30 10.64
N LEU A 45 -19.26 -7.22 11.11
CA LEU A 45 -19.00 -6.68 12.44
C LEU A 45 -19.66 -7.52 13.55
N ASN A 46 -20.87 -8.04 13.32
CA ASN A 46 -21.52 -8.89 14.31
C ASN A 46 -20.94 -10.31 14.33
N SER A 47 -20.40 -10.80 13.21
CA SER A 47 -19.78 -12.13 13.16
C SER A 47 -18.38 -12.14 13.76
N ASP A 48 -17.69 -11.00 13.89
CA ASP A 48 -16.34 -10.94 14.44
C ASP A 48 -16.31 -10.38 15.88
N PRO A 49 -16.50 -11.23 16.91
CA PRO A 49 -16.44 -10.80 18.31
C PRO A 49 -15.05 -10.34 18.74
N THR A 50 -14.00 -10.65 17.96
CA THR A 50 -12.62 -10.26 18.29
C THR A 50 -12.32 -8.81 17.95
N GLY A 51 -13.12 -8.19 17.06
CA GLY A 51 -12.92 -6.83 16.57
C GLY A 51 -11.74 -6.68 15.60
N ILE A 52 -11.06 -7.76 15.20
CA ILE A 52 -9.90 -7.71 14.31
C ILE A 52 -10.28 -7.18 12.93
N THR A 53 -11.43 -7.58 12.40
CA THR A 53 -11.95 -7.12 11.11
C THR A 53 -12.09 -5.61 11.09
N PHE A 54 -12.58 -5.01 12.19
CA PHE A 54 -12.68 -3.56 12.32
C PHE A 54 -11.31 -2.88 12.33
N VAL A 55 -10.33 -3.44 13.05
CA VAL A 55 -8.95 -2.96 13.05
C VAL A 55 -8.34 -3.02 11.66
N ILE A 56 -8.54 -4.12 10.91
CA ILE A 56 -8.08 -4.28 9.53
C ILE A 56 -8.65 -3.17 8.64
N ILE A 57 -9.95 -2.87 8.76
CA ILE A 57 -10.61 -1.82 7.97
C ILE A 57 -10.04 -0.44 8.28
N ILE A 58 -9.80 -0.13 9.56
CA ILE A 58 -9.17 1.15 9.97
C ILE A 58 -7.76 1.27 9.40
N VAL A 59 -6.93 0.23 9.58
CA VAL A 59 -5.56 0.21 9.06
C VAL A 59 -5.55 0.41 7.55
N PHE A 60 -6.41 -0.32 6.82
CA PHE A 60 -6.55 -0.18 5.38
C PHE A 60 -6.94 1.24 4.96
N THR A 61 -7.90 1.84 5.66
CA THR A 61 -8.39 3.20 5.35
C THR A 61 -7.31 4.24 5.59
N LEU A 62 -6.62 4.19 6.74
CA LEU A 62 -5.53 5.09 7.06
C LEU A 62 -4.36 4.95 6.08
N ALA A 63 -3.99 3.71 5.73
CA ALA A 63 -2.93 3.46 4.76
C ALA A 63 -3.31 3.95 3.35
N THR A 64 -4.56 3.75 2.93
CA THR A 64 -5.08 4.27 1.65
C THR A 64 -5.05 5.80 1.60
N LEU A 65 -5.45 6.47 2.68
CA LEU A 65 -5.36 7.94 2.80
C LEU A 65 -3.91 8.42 2.73
N TRP A 66 -3.01 7.72 3.44
CA TRP A 66 -1.59 8.01 3.38
C TRP A 66 -1.02 7.86 1.97
N SER A 67 -1.38 6.79 1.24
CA SER A 67 -0.99 6.59 -0.16
C SER A 67 -1.44 7.75 -1.06
N GLY A 68 -2.61 8.32 -0.80
CA GLY A 68 -3.10 9.50 -1.53
C GLY A 68 -2.32 10.77 -1.25
N MET A 69 -2.05 11.05 0.02
CA MET A 69 -1.20 12.19 0.41
C MET A 69 0.19 12.06 -0.20
N ARG A 70 0.76 10.85 -0.18
CA ARG A 70 2.05 10.56 -0.75
C ARG A 70 2.08 10.70 -2.28
N ALA A 71 1.03 10.25 -2.96
CA ALA A 71 0.89 10.45 -4.41
C ALA A 71 0.93 11.95 -4.78
N ARG A 72 0.23 12.81 -4.03
CA ARG A 72 0.28 14.28 -4.25
C ARG A 72 1.67 14.86 -4.08
N GLU A 73 2.38 14.43 -3.04
CA GLU A 73 3.72 14.91 -2.75
C GLU A 73 4.70 14.53 -3.88
N LEU A 74 4.68 13.27 -4.32
CA LEU A 74 5.50 12.82 -5.44
C LEU A 74 5.13 13.55 -6.74
N THR A 75 3.85 13.79 -7.01
CA THR A 75 3.42 14.59 -8.17
C THR A 75 3.92 16.02 -8.09
N ARG A 76 3.83 16.66 -6.92
CA ARG A 76 4.36 18.01 -6.71
C ARG A 76 5.86 18.08 -6.96
N GLU A 77 6.63 17.13 -6.43
CA GLU A 77 8.08 17.09 -6.61
C GLU A 77 8.48 16.80 -8.07
N ARG A 78 7.71 15.96 -8.78
CA ARG A 78 7.91 15.74 -10.23
C ARG A 78 7.68 17.01 -11.04
N ILE A 79 6.60 17.74 -10.78
CA ILE A 79 6.32 19.03 -11.43
C ILE A 79 7.42 20.05 -11.10
N ALA A 80 7.87 20.10 -9.83
CA ALA A 80 8.95 20.98 -9.42
C ALA A 80 10.26 20.64 -10.13
N ALA A 81 10.57 19.36 -10.32
CA ALA A 81 11.74 18.90 -11.07
C ALA A 81 11.66 19.33 -12.55
N GLU A 82 10.54 19.09 -13.22
CA GLU A 82 10.33 19.47 -14.63
C GLU A 82 10.41 20.99 -14.84
N ALA A 83 9.80 21.76 -13.93
CA ALA A 83 9.79 23.22 -13.96
C ALA A 83 11.07 23.86 -13.39
N ARG A 84 12.03 23.06 -12.90
CA ARG A 84 13.27 23.51 -12.24
C ARG A 84 13.03 24.45 -11.06
N LEU A 85 11.99 24.17 -10.29
CA LEU A 85 11.64 24.87 -9.06
C LEU A 85 12.42 24.27 -7.87
N PRO A 86 12.56 25.00 -6.75
CA PRO A 86 13.13 24.45 -5.53
C PRO A 86 12.33 23.23 -5.06
N GLY A 87 13.06 22.15 -4.73
CA GLY A 87 12.51 20.84 -4.38
C GLY A 87 13.63 19.82 -4.20
N TRP A 88 13.28 18.53 -4.11
CA TRP A 88 14.26 17.46 -3.92
C TRP A 88 15.25 17.39 -5.09
N ALA A 89 14.76 17.49 -6.32
CA ALA A 89 15.56 17.50 -7.53
C ALA A 89 16.57 18.67 -7.57
N ALA A 90 16.14 19.87 -7.20
CA ALA A 90 17.02 21.04 -7.13
C ALA A 90 18.14 20.85 -6.11
N SER A 91 17.84 20.27 -4.94
CA SER A 91 18.87 19.97 -3.93
C SER A 91 19.87 18.92 -4.42
N TYR A 92 19.42 17.91 -5.16
CA TYR A 92 20.26 16.90 -5.78
C TYR A 92 21.21 17.50 -6.83
N TRP A 93 20.68 18.30 -7.77
CA TRP A 93 21.51 18.93 -8.80
C TRP A 93 22.48 19.98 -8.24
N ALA A 94 22.07 20.75 -7.22
CA ALA A 94 22.95 21.68 -6.54
C ALA A 94 24.12 20.97 -5.87
N ALA A 95 23.85 19.83 -5.21
CA ALA A 95 24.90 19.01 -4.60
C ALA A 95 25.88 18.47 -5.66
N LEU A 96 25.39 18.00 -6.82
CA LEU A 96 26.26 17.56 -7.92
C LEU A 96 27.18 18.67 -8.43
N GLY A 97 26.72 19.92 -8.46
CA GLY A 97 27.52 21.07 -8.91
C GLY A 97 28.69 21.43 -7.98
N VAL A 98 28.64 21.03 -6.71
CA VAL A 98 29.70 21.33 -5.71
C VAL A 98 30.78 20.24 -5.66
N ALA A 99 30.64 19.17 -6.47
CA ALA A 99 31.54 18.00 -6.48
C ALA A 99 31.75 17.43 -5.05
N PRO A 100 30.70 16.83 -4.47
CA PRO A 100 30.73 16.37 -3.09
C PRO A 100 31.81 15.30 -2.91
N ARG A 101 32.44 15.30 -1.73
CA ARG A 101 33.52 14.35 -1.39
C ARG A 101 33.03 12.90 -1.41
N ASP A 102 31.76 12.70 -1.07
CA ASP A 102 31.04 11.44 -1.25
C ASP A 102 30.12 11.57 -2.47
N GLU A 103 30.40 10.76 -3.48
CA GLU A 103 29.76 10.82 -4.78
C GLU A 103 28.31 10.29 -4.75
N SER A 104 28.02 9.33 -3.88
CA SER A 104 26.69 8.71 -3.80
C SER A 104 25.74 9.47 -2.87
N ALA A 105 26.26 10.21 -1.89
CA ALA A 105 25.45 10.89 -0.86
C ALA A 105 24.26 11.72 -1.40
N PRO A 106 24.36 12.49 -2.49
CA PRO A 106 23.21 13.20 -3.04
C PRO A 106 22.11 12.27 -3.56
N LEU A 107 22.50 11.17 -4.18
CA LEU A 107 21.55 10.17 -4.68
C LEU A 107 20.90 9.41 -3.53
N ASP A 108 21.69 9.00 -2.54
CA ASP A 108 21.19 8.28 -1.36
C ASP A 108 20.12 9.10 -0.63
N LEU A 109 20.34 10.41 -0.50
CA LEU A 109 19.39 11.32 0.11
C LEU A 109 18.14 11.58 -0.75
N LEU A 110 18.25 11.54 -2.08
CA LEU A 110 17.09 11.58 -2.98
C LEU A 110 16.26 10.30 -2.84
N LEU A 111 16.91 9.13 -2.84
CA LEU A 111 16.29 7.82 -2.68
C LEU A 111 15.61 7.68 -1.31
N GLU A 112 16.25 8.15 -0.25
CA GLU A 112 15.67 8.16 1.09
C GLU A 112 14.39 9.00 1.13
N ARG A 113 14.40 10.18 0.49
CA ARG A 113 13.20 11.02 0.42
C ARG A 113 12.10 10.44 -0.43
N THR A 114 12.39 9.70 -1.50
CA THR A 114 11.38 9.12 -2.39
C THR A 114 10.85 7.78 -1.88
N HIS A 115 11.72 6.87 -1.42
CA HIS A 115 11.36 5.50 -1.04
C HIS A 115 11.27 5.24 0.47
N GLY A 116 11.98 6.02 1.30
CA GLY A 116 12.00 5.81 2.76
C GLY A 116 10.60 5.67 3.37
N PRO A 117 9.66 6.59 3.08
CA PRO A 117 8.29 6.49 3.61
C PRO A 117 7.51 5.27 3.09
N HIS A 118 7.83 4.74 1.90
CA HIS A 118 7.14 3.60 1.31
C HIS A 118 7.47 2.30 2.05
N ALA A 119 8.68 2.17 2.60
CA ALA A 119 9.07 1.00 3.38
C ALA A 119 8.15 0.79 4.60
N THR A 120 7.81 1.86 5.31
CA THR A 120 6.85 1.80 6.43
C THR A 120 5.47 1.40 5.95
N ALA A 121 5.01 1.90 4.81
CA ALA A 121 3.71 1.56 4.26
C ALA A 121 3.61 0.08 3.83
N TRP A 122 4.67 -0.48 3.25
CA TRP A 122 4.76 -1.92 2.95
C TRP A 122 4.77 -2.77 4.21
N TRP A 123 5.41 -2.32 5.28
CA TRP A 123 5.34 -2.98 6.57
C TRP A 123 3.91 -2.99 7.15
N VAL A 124 3.17 -1.87 7.05
CA VAL A 124 1.75 -1.80 7.42
C VAL A 124 0.92 -2.76 6.58
N ASN A 125 1.18 -2.82 5.26
CA ASN A 125 0.53 -3.78 4.38
C ASN A 125 0.76 -5.23 4.84
N ALA A 126 1.99 -5.58 5.23
CA ALA A 126 2.33 -6.89 5.76
C ALA A 126 1.63 -7.21 7.10
N ILE A 127 1.42 -6.22 7.98
CA ILE A 127 0.63 -6.39 9.20
C ILE A 127 -0.80 -6.78 8.85
N GLN A 128 -1.39 -6.17 7.83
CA GLN A 128 -2.77 -6.45 7.46
C GLN A 128 -3.00 -7.92 7.09
N LEU A 129 -2.04 -8.53 6.38
CA LEU A 129 -2.03 -9.96 6.10
C LEU A 129 -1.90 -10.78 7.39
N LYS A 130 -0.97 -10.41 8.28
CA LYS A 130 -0.76 -11.10 9.57
C LYS A 130 -2.00 -11.04 10.46
N LEU A 131 -2.71 -9.92 10.50
CA LEU A 131 -3.97 -9.77 11.23
C LEU A 131 -5.06 -10.68 10.66
N GLY A 132 -5.16 -10.79 9.32
CA GLY A 132 -6.05 -11.74 8.68
C GLY A 132 -5.77 -13.19 9.09
N LEU A 133 -4.50 -13.60 9.10
CA LEU A 133 -4.08 -14.94 9.55
C LEU A 133 -4.32 -15.15 11.05
N LEU A 134 -4.13 -14.12 11.87
CA LEU A 134 -4.39 -14.15 13.31
C LEU A 134 -5.87 -14.38 13.59
N GLY A 135 -6.77 -13.78 12.80
CA GLY A 135 -8.22 -14.05 12.86
C GLY A 135 -8.54 -15.54 12.71
N LYS A 136 -7.83 -16.26 11.83
CA LYS A 136 -7.97 -17.72 11.67
C LYS A 136 -7.53 -18.50 12.91
N VAL A 137 -6.37 -18.14 13.47
CA VAL A 137 -5.84 -18.80 14.68
C VAL A 137 -6.80 -18.60 15.86
N ILE A 138 -7.34 -17.39 16.03
CA ILE A 138 -8.30 -17.10 17.10
C ILE A 138 -9.63 -17.83 16.86
N GLY A 139 -10.16 -17.82 15.64
CA GLY A 139 -11.39 -18.55 15.33
C GLY A 139 -11.28 -20.05 15.63
N PHE A 140 -10.14 -20.66 15.33
CA PHE A 140 -9.86 -22.05 15.74
C PHE A 140 -9.67 -22.23 17.24
N SER A 141 -9.13 -21.23 17.94
CA SER A 141 -8.98 -21.28 19.40
C SER A 141 -10.33 -21.23 20.10
N ILE A 142 -11.25 -20.36 19.64
CA ILE A 142 -12.64 -20.31 20.14
C ILE A 142 -13.34 -21.65 19.91
N LEU A 143 -13.14 -22.24 18.73
CA LEU A 143 -13.64 -23.56 18.37
C LEU A 143 -13.18 -24.64 19.36
N ALA A 144 -11.87 -24.68 19.63
CA ALA A 144 -11.26 -25.68 20.50
C ALA A 144 -11.73 -25.52 21.96
N LEU A 145 -11.88 -24.27 22.43
CA LEU A 145 -12.39 -23.99 23.77
C LEU A 145 -13.84 -24.47 23.95
N GLN A 146 -14.69 -24.27 22.93
CA GLN A 146 -16.07 -24.75 22.97
C GLN A 146 -16.15 -26.28 23.04
N ILE A 147 -15.33 -26.98 22.25
CA ILE A 147 -15.25 -28.46 22.29
C ILE A 147 -14.78 -28.95 23.66
N GLY A 148 -13.77 -28.29 24.26
CA GLY A 148 -13.21 -28.68 25.55
C GLY A 148 -14.15 -28.51 26.75
N GLN A 149 -15.26 -27.76 26.60
CA GLN A 149 -16.24 -27.54 27.66
C GLN A 149 -17.44 -28.50 27.61
N ILE A 150 -17.51 -29.41 26.64
CA ILE A 150 -18.63 -30.35 26.49
C ILE A 150 -18.49 -31.48 27.49
N GLN A 151 -19.48 -31.63 28.38
CA GLN A 151 -19.47 -32.64 29.44
C GLN A 151 -20.31 -33.88 29.10
N ASN A 152 -21.33 -33.79 28.23
CA ASN A 152 -22.22 -34.91 27.87
C ASN A 152 -22.65 -34.88 26.39
N PHE A 153 -22.58 -36.01 25.68
CA PHE A 153 -23.00 -36.11 24.27
C PHE A 153 -24.49 -36.48 24.15
N ASP A 154 -25.39 -35.51 24.35
CA ASP A 154 -26.81 -35.61 23.98
C ASP A 154 -27.01 -35.08 22.52
N PRO A 155 -27.88 -35.69 21.69
CA PRO A 155 -28.24 -35.18 20.37
C PRO A 155 -28.58 -33.68 20.29
N ALA A 156 -29.14 -33.06 21.34
CA ALA A 156 -29.35 -31.61 21.38
C ALA A 156 -28.01 -30.81 21.43
N GLN A 157 -27.06 -31.25 22.26
CA GLN A 157 -25.73 -30.64 22.35
C GLN A 157 -24.90 -30.85 21.08
N ALA A 158 -25.13 -31.95 20.35
CA ALA A 158 -24.49 -32.20 19.06
C ALA A 158 -24.92 -31.17 17.99
N GLN A 159 -26.19 -30.73 17.99
CA GLN A 159 -26.65 -29.67 17.08
C GLN A 159 -26.03 -28.31 17.42
N ASP A 160 -25.96 -27.95 18.70
CA ASP A 160 -25.34 -26.71 19.16
C ASP A 160 -23.83 -26.70 18.89
N LEU A 161 -23.18 -27.85 18.99
CA LEU A 161 -21.78 -28.02 18.58
C LEU A 161 -21.63 -27.75 17.08
N LEU A 162 -22.42 -28.40 16.22
CA LEU A 162 -22.34 -28.18 14.77
C LEU A 162 -22.57 -26.71 14.39
N LYS A 163 -23.51 -26.04 15.06
CA LYS A 163 -23.79 -24.62 14.86
C LYS A 163 -22.62 -23.74 15.30
N SER A 164 -22.05 -24.02 16.47
CA SER A 164 -20.90 -23.29 17.00
C SER A 164 -19.64 -23.52 16.15
N LEU A 165 -19.45 -24.74 15.65
CA LEU A 165 -18.36 -25.09 14.75
C LEU A 165 -18.44 -24.32 13.43
N THR A 166 -19.62 -24.32 12.83
CA THR A 166 -19.89 -23.61 11.58
C THR A 166 -19.72 -22.10 11.76
N THR A 167 -20.15 -21.57 12.91
CA THR A 167 -20.03 -20.15 13.23
C THR A 167 -18.55 -19.76 13.42
N GLY A 168 -17.79 -20.45 14.29
CA GLY A 168 -16.38 -20.15 14.57
C GLY A 168 -15.48 -20.27 13.33
N LEU A 169 -15.76 -21.26 12.47
CA LEU A 169 -15.11 -21.38 11.17
C LEU A 169 -15.50 -20.23 10.24
N GLY A 170 -16.78 -19.83 10.22
CA GLY A 170 -17.27 -18.71 9.43
C GLY A 170 -16.58 -17.39 9.78
N VAL A 171 -16.41 -17.10 11.07
CA VAL A 171 -15.68 -15.91 11.55
C VAL A 171 -14.24 -15.92 11.05
N ALA A 172 -13.53 -17.04 11.26
CA ALA A 172 -12.13 -17.21 10.85
C ALA A 172 -11.93 -16.92 9.35
N LEU A 173 -12.82 -17.45 8.51
CA LEU A 173 -12.74 -17.29 7.07
C LEU A 173 -13.06 -15.86 6.62
N LEU A 174 -14.07 -15.22 7.21
CA LEU A 174 -14.44 -13.84 6.89
C LEU A 174 -13.31 -12.86 7.23
N THR A 175 -12.76 -12.91 8.44
CA THR A 175 -11.65 -12.02 8.84
C THR A 175 -10.41 -12.25 7.98
N THR A 176 -10.11 -13.51 7.63
CA THR A 176 -8.99 -13.83 6.72
C THR A 176 -9.21 -13.23 5.34
N MET A 177 -10.43 -13.35 4.80
CA MET A 177 -10.80 -12.80 3.50
C MET A 177 -10.66 -11.28 3.49
N VAL A 178 -11.17 -10.58 4.51
CA VAL A 178 -11.05 -9.11 4.61
C VAL A 178 -9.59 -8.69 4.71
N GLY A 179 -8.78 -9.37 5.53
CA GLY A 179 -7.34 -9.11 5.64
C GLY A 179 -6.60 -9.29 4.33
N LEU A 180 -6.85 -10.39 3.62
CA LEU A 180 -6.19 -10.71 2.36
C LEU A 180 -6.61 -9.78 1.22
N VAL A 181 -7.92 -9.52 1.07
CA VAL A 181 -8.44 -8.59 0.05
C VAL A 181 -7.85 -7.21 0.27
N GLY A 182 -7.89 -6.70 1.49
CA GLY A 182 -7.34 -5.38 1.77
C GLY A 182 -5.82 -5.31 1.61
N ASN A 183 -5.07 -6.39 1.94
CA ASN A 183 -3.62 -6.46 1.71
C ASN A 183 -3.29 -6.40 0.21
N ILE A 184 -4.06 -7.08 -0.64
CA ILE A 184 -3.88 -7.03 -2.09
C ILE A 184 -4.20 -5.64 -2.63
N LEU A 185 -5.34 -5.06 -2.23
CA LEU A 185 -5.77 -3.74 -2.69
C LEU A 185 -4.79 -2.64 -2.26
N LEU A 186 -4.27 -2.70 -1.03
CA LEU A 186 -3.25 -1.76 -0.57
C LEU A 186 -1.91 -2.02 -1.28
N GLY A 187 -1.53 -3.29 -1.46
CA GLY A 187 -0.33 -3.68 -2.20
C GLY A 187 -0.31 -3.08 -3.62
N VAL A 188 -1.42 -3.12 -4.35
CA VAL A 188 -1.53 -2.49 -5.68
C VAL A 188 -1.28 -0.97 -5.61
N GLN A 189 -1.82 -0.28 -4.61
CA GLN A 189 -1.58 1.17 -4.42
C GLN A 189 -0.10 1.47 -4.15
N LEU A 190 0.54 0.66 -3.29
CA LEU A 190 1.96 0.83 -2.94
C LEU A 190 2.89 0.52 -4.11
N THR A 191 2.63 -0.56 -4.86
CA THR A 191 3.42 -0.87 -6.07
C THR A 191 3.33 0.26 -7.09
N ARG A 192 2.16 0.91 -7.26
CA ARG A 192 2.04 2.08 -8.14
C ARG A 192 2.85 3.27 -7.63
N LEU A 193 2.82 3.54 -6.33
CA LEU A 193 3.63 4.59 -5.70
C LEU A 193 5.13 4.36 -5.90
N ASP A 194 5.60 3.13 -5.74
CA ASP A 194 7.00 2.76 -5.95
C ASP A 194 7.44 3.01 -7.38
N ARG A 195 6.65 2.55 -8.36
CA ARG A 195 6.95 2.79 -9.78
C ARG A 195 7.03 4.28 -10.11
N TYR A 196 6.13 5.07 -9.55
CA TYR A 196 6.16 6.52 -9.77
C TYR A 196 7.37 7.19 -9.10
N ALA A 197 7.78 6.72 -7.93
CA ALA A 197 9.00 7.19 -7.26
C ALA A 197 10.26 6.82 -8.07
N ASP A 198 10.33 5.60 -8.61
CA ASP A 198 11.41 5.16 -9.50
C ASP A 198 11.50 6.06 -10.75
N ASP A 199 10.37 6.34 -11.39
CA ASP A 199 10.30 7.21 -12.57
C ASP A 199 10.74 8.65 -12.24
N LEU A 200 10.35 9.18 -11.08
CA LEU A 200 10.80 10.50 -10.62
C LEU A 200 12.33 10.53 -10.45
N VAL A 201 12.89 9.53 -9.78
CA VAL A 201 14.35 9.43 -9.57
C VAL A 201 15.07 9.33 -10.91
N ALA A 202 14.57 8.51 -11.84
CA ALA A 202 15.15 8.34 -13.16
C ALA A 202 15.20 9.65 -13.96
N VAL A 203 14.11 10.43 -13.96
CA VAL A 203 14.05 11.75 -14.63
C VAL A 203 15.06 12.73 -14.00
N VAL A 204 15.14 12.75 -12.67
CA VAL A 204 16.06 13.64 -11.94
C VAL A 204 17.53 13.27 -12.20
N GLN A 205 17.85 11.98 -12.19
CA GLN A 205 19.19 11.46 -12.51
C GLN A 205 19.60 11.73 -13.95
N GLN A 206 18.68 11.53 -14.91
CA GLN A 206 18.97 11.80 -16.33
C GLN A 206 19.39 13.25 -16.54
N HIS A 207 18.76 14.20 -15.83
CA HIS A 207 19.20 15.58 -15.85
C HIS A 207 20.56 15.78 -15.16
N GLY A 208 20.79 15.12 -14.02
CA GLY A 208 22.07 15.15 -13.30
C GLY A 208 23.25 14.69 -14.15
N LEU A 209 23.09 13.64 -14.96
CA LEU A 209 24.11 13.18 -15.91
C LEU A 209 24.52 14.26 -16.91
N SER A 210 23.56 15.05 -17.40
CA SER A 210 23.85 16.15 -18.33
C SER A 210 24.64 17.30 -17.71
N ILE A 211 24.51 17.51 -16.40
CA ILE A 211 25.25 18.52 -15.65
C ILE A 211 26.71 18.09 -15.49
N ARG A 212 26.93 16.80 -15.15
CA ARG A 212 28.27 16.24 -14.98
C ARG A 212 29.12 16.30 -16.24
N GLN A 213 28.52 15.97 -17.39
CA GLN A 213 29.18 16.04 -18.70
C GLN A 213 29.64 17.45 -19.09
N ARG A 214 29.04 18.52 -18.53
CA ARG A 214 29.46 19.91 -18.77
C ARG A 214 30.54 20.39 -17.80
N GLY A 215 30.74 19.72 -16.67
CA GLY A 215 31.78 20.07 -15.69
C GLY A 215 33.15 19.45 -15.99
N GLU A 216 33.20 18.46 -16.88
CA GLU A 216 34.43 17.72 -17.26
C GLU A 216 35.09 18.23 -18.56
N GLY A 217 34.56 19.30 -19.18
CA GLY A 217 35.12 19.94 -20.38
C GLY A 217 35.55 21.38 -20.12
#